data_AF-A0A212DBA4-F1
#
_entry.id   AF-A0A212DBA4-F1
#
_cell.length_a   1.000
_cell.length_b   1.000
_cell.length_c   1.000
_cell.angle_alpha   90.00
_cell.angle_beta   90.00
_cell.angle_gamma   90.00
#
_symmetry.space_group_name_H-M   'P 1'
#
loop_
_entity.id
_entity.type
_entity.pdbx_description
1 polymer ?
#
loop_
_entity_poly.entity_id
_entity_poly.type
_entity_poly.pdbx_seq_one_letter_code
_entity_poly.pdbx_strand_id
1 'polypeptide(L)'
;IVVWDEEGFQGRRHEFTAECPSVLELGFETVRSLKVLSGAWVGFEHAGFQGQQYVLERGEYPSWDAWSGNTSYPAERLTSFRPVACANHRDSRLTIFEQENFLGRKGDLSDDYPSLQAMGWDGNEVGSFHVHSGAWVCSQFPGYRGFQYVLECDHHSGDYKHFREWGSHAQTFQVQSIRRIQQ
;
A
#
# COMPACT_ATOMS: atom_id res chain seq x y z
N ILE A 1 -3.62 -3.77 -15.01
CA ILE A 1 -4.76 -4.14 -14.14
C ILE A 1 -6.04 -4.13 -14.97
N VAL A 2 -6.99 -5.02 -14.70
CA VAL A 2 -8.33 -5.01 -15.33
C VAL A 2 -9.34 -4.81 -14.22
N VAL A 3 -10.30 -3.91 -14.41
CA VAL A 3 -11.31 -3.56 -13.41
C VAL A 3 -12.72 -3.70 -13.98
N TRP A 4 -13.66 -3.97 -13.07
CA TRP A 4 -15.09 -4.12 -13.35
C TRP A 4 -15.93 -3.31 -12.36
N ASP A 5 -17.08 -2.83 -12.82
CA ASP A 5 -18.04 -2.06 -12.00
C ASP A 5 -19.06 -2.95 -11.26
N GLU A 6 -19.01 -4.26 -11.46
CA GLU A 6 -19.74 -5.26 -10.67
C GLU A 6 -18.78 -6.29 -10.03
N GLU A 7 -19.26 -7.00 -9.01
CA GLU A 7 -18.53 -8.11 -8.39
C GLU A 7 -18.42 -9.32 -9.35
N GLY A 8 -17.50 -10.23 -9.08
CA GLY A 8 -17.34 -11.46 -9.87
C GLY A 8 -16.91 -11.24 -11.32
N PHE A 9 -16.21 -10.13 -11.60
CA PHE A 9 -15.69 -9.77 -12.93
C PHE A 9 -16.80 -9.57 -13.98
N GLN A 10 -17.94 -8.99 -13.58
CA GLN A 10 -19.10 -8.74 -14.41
C GLN A 10 -19.29 -7.24 -14.72
N GLY A 11 -20.25 -6.91 -15.59
CA GLY A 11 -20.57 -5.52 -15.92
C GLY A 11 -19.57 -4.85 -16.87
N ARG A 12 -19.41 -3.53 -16.73
CA ARG A 12 -18.47 -2.73 -17.51
C ARG A 12 -17.04 -3.09 -17.15
N ARG A 13 -16.24 -3.37 -18.17
CA ARG A 13 -14.83 -3.75 -18.05
C ARG A 13 -13.92 -2.67 -18.62
N HIS A 14 -12.81 -2.39 -17.94
CA HIS A 14 -11.71 -1.60 -18.52
C HIS A 14 -10.35 -2.17 -18.12
N GLU A 15 -9.37 -2.04 -19.02
CA GLU A 15 -8.00 -2.53 -18.82
C GLU A 15 -7.03 -1.35 -18.84
N PHE A 16 -6.09 -1.35 -17.90
CA PHE A 16 -5.11 -0.29 -17.70
C PHE A 16 -3.69 -0.82 -17.68
N THR A 17 -2.82 -0.11 -18.36
CA THR A 17 -1.36 -0.32 -18.38
C THR A 17 -0.59 0.84 -17.73
N ALA A 18 -1.28 1.93 -17.39
CA ALA A 18 -0.76 3.10 -16.70
C ALA A 18 -1.71 3.52 -15.56
N GLU A 19 -1.35 4.56 -14.83
CA GLU A 19 -2.17 5.12 -13.75
C GLU A 19 -3.53 5.64 -14.23
N CYS A 20 -4.51 5.57 -13.33
CA CYS A 20 -5.84 6.13 -13.49
C CYS A 20 -6.14 7.01 -12.27
N PRO A 21 -6.13 8.34 -12.40
CA PRO A 21 -6.41 9.25 -11.28
C PRO A 21 -7.89 9.28 -10.90
N SER A 22 -8.79 8.83 -11.78
CA SER A 22 -10.22 8.75 -11.48
C SER A 22 -10.94 7.80 -12.45
N VAL A 23 -11.53 6.72 -11.94
CA VAL A 23 -12.40 5.83 -12.74
C VAL A 23 -13.73 6.51 -13.10
N LEU A 24 -14.10 7.58 -12.40
CA LEU A 24 -15.33 8.35 -12.64
C LEU A 24 -15.35 8.95 -14.05
N GLU A 25 -14.18 9.33 -14.57
CA GLU A 25 -14.00 9.87 -15.91
C GLU A 25 -14.29 8.84 -17.01
N LEU A 26 -14.27 7.55 -16.66
CA LEU A 26 -14.61 6.41 -17.51
C LEU A 26 -16.05 5.92 -17.26
N GLY A 27 -16.80 6.68 -16.48
CA GLY A 27 -18.19 6.44 -16.12
C GLY A 27 -18.41 5.29 -15.15
N PHE A 28 -17.37 4.84 -14.43
CA PHE A 28 -17.51 3.94 -13.28
C PHE A 28 -17.93 4.77 -12.07
N GLU A 29 -18.77 4.25 -11.17
CA GLU A 29 -18.98 4.88 -9.85
C GLU A 29 -17.88 4.47 -8.85
N THR A 30 -17.46 3.21 -8.93
CA THR A 30 -16.36 2.59 -8.19
C THR A 30 -15.96 1.31 -8.90
N VAL A 31 -14.77 0.79 -8.62
CA VAL A 31 -14.42 -0.59 -8.94
C VAL A 31 -15.05 -1.53 -7.92
N ARG A 32 -15.66 -2.63 -8.39
CA ARG A 32 -16.28 -3.67 -7.55
C ARG A 32 -15.55 -5.01 -7.62
N SER A 33 -14.83 -5.29 -8.72
CA SER A 33 -13.91 -6.41 -8.81
C SER A 33 -12.75 -6.10 -9.75
N LEU A 34 -11.60 -6.76 -9.57
CA LEU A 34 -10.41 -6.51 -10.39
C LEU A 34 -9.51 -7.74 -10.54
N LYS A 35 -8.69 -7.73 -11.60
CA LYS A 35 -7.61 -8.70 -11.81
C LYS A 35 -6.30 -7.96 -12.07
N VAL A 36 -5.27 -8.33 -11.33
CA VAL A 36 -3.91 -7.85 -11.59
C VAL A 36 -3.20 -8.92 -12.42
N LEU A 37 -3.07 -8.64 -13.71
CA LEU A 37 -2.47 -9.58 -14.67
C LEU A 37 -0.93 -9.59 -14.61
N SER A 38 -0.31 -8.48 -14.20
CA SER A 38 1.13 -8.29 -14.13
C SER A 38 1.49 -7.09 -13.26
N GLY A 39 2.62 -7.20 -12.55
CA GLY A 39 3.15 -6.16 -11.68
C GLY A 39 2.36 -6.00 -10.39
N ALA A 40 2.73 -4.99 -9.61
CA ALA A 40 2.00 -4.53 -8.45
C ALA A 40 1.38 -3.16 -8.71
N TRP A 41 0.23 -2.92 -8.09
CA TRP A 41 -0.52 -1.68 -8.16
C TRP A 41 -0.87 -1.23 -6.76
N VAL A 42 -0.99 0.08 -6.57
CA VAL A 42 -1.63 0.65 -5.38
C VAL A 42 -2.97 1.24 -5.79
N GLY A 43 -4.01 0.79 -5.12
CA GLY A 43 -5.37 1.28 -5.23
C GLY A 43 -5.68 2.30 -4.13
N PHE A 44 -6.54 3.26 -4.44
CA PHE A 44 -6.92 4.33 -3.52
C PHE A 44 -8.42 4.48 -3.43
N GLU A 45 -8.88 4.75 -2.22
CA GLU A 45 -10.29 4.98 -1.91
C GLU A 45 -10.89 6.14 -2.72
N HIS A 46 -10.15 7.24 -2.85
CA HIS A 46 -10.60 8.46 -3.53
C HIS A 46 -9.83 8.71 -4.83
N ALA A 47 -10.40 9.58 -5.67
CA ALA A 47 -9.74 10.09 -6.85
C ALA A 47 -8.47 10.88 -6.49
N GLY A 48 -7.55 11.03 -7.45
CA GLY A 48 -6.30 11.76 -7.27
C GLY A 48 -5.32 11.09 -6.30
N PHE A 49 -5.40 9.76 -6.16
CA PHE A 49 -4.51 8.96 -5.32
C PHE A 49 -4.60 9.34 -3.83
N GLN A 50 -5.83 9.58 -3.35
CA GLN A 50 -6.12 10.01 -1.98
C GLN A 50 -6.93 8.96 -1.21
N GLY A 51 -6.94 9.06 0.11
CA GLY A 51 -7.69 8.20 1.01
C GLY A 51 -6.93 6.93 1.38
N GLN A 52 -7.65 5.88 1.77
CA GLN A 52 -7.04 4.61 2.14
C GLN A 52 -6.34 3.96 0.94
N GLN A 53 -5.16 3.39 1.19
CA GLN A 53 -4.36 2.67 0.20
C GLN A 53 -4.57 1.16 0.30
N TYR A 54 -4.54 0.48 -0.85
CA TYR A 54 -4.66 -0.97 -0.97
C TYR A 54 -3.57 -1.49 -1.89
N VAL A 55 -2.77 -2.45 -1.42
CA VAL A 55 -1.79 -3.14 -2.26
C VAL A 55 -2.48 -4.21 -3.09
N LEU A 56 -2.33 -4.11 -4.41
CA LEU A 56 -2.94 -4.99 -5.40
C LEU A 56 -1.82 -5.71 -6.17
N GLU A 57 -1.48 -6.91 -5.70
CA GLU A 57 -0.47 -7.79 -6.31
C GLU A 57 -1.14 -8.71 -7.33
N ARG A 58 -0.34 -9.44 -8.12
CA ARG A 58 -0.85 -10.37 -9.13
C ARG A 58 -1.87 -11.33 -8.53
N GLY A 59 -3.09 -11.33 -9.07
CA GLY A 59 -4.17 -12.14 -8.53
C GLY A 59 -5.56 -11.73 -9.02
N GLU A 60 -6.56 -12.40 -8.49
CA GLU A 60 -7.97 -12.16 -8.75
C GLU A 60 -8.66 -11.67 -7.48
N TYR A 61 -9.43 -10.59 -7.63
CA TYR A 61 -10.11 -9.93 -6.53
C TYR A 61 -11.60 -9.80 -6.88
N PRO A 62 -12.42 -10.81 -6.55
CA PRO A 62 -13.80 -10.90 -7.02
C PRO A 62 -14.75 -9.88 -6.38
N SER A 63 -14.36 -9.27 -5.26
CA SER A 63 -15.17 -8.35 -4.47
C SER A 63 -14.26 -7.50 -3.58
N TRP A 64 -14.82 -6.47 -2.96
CA TRP A 64 -14.04 -5.45 -2.26
C TRP A 64 -13.29 -5.97 -1.02
N ASP A 65 -13.86 -6.96 -0.34
CA ASP A 65 -13.24 -7.68 0.77
C ASP A 65 -11.95 -8.42 0.36
N ALA A 66 -11.78 -8.77 -0.92
CA ALA A 66 -10.56 -9.41 -1.39
C ALA A 66 -9.33 -8.50 -1.32
N TRP A 67 -9.49 -7.17 -1.46
CA TRP A 67 -8.39 -6.21 -1.30
C TRP A 67 -8.40 -5.50 0.06
N SER A 68 -9.57 -5.35 0.69
CA SER A 68 -9.70 -4.65 1.97
C SER A 68 -9.84 -5.58 3.18
N GLY A 69 -9.87 -6.90 3.02
CA GLY A 69 -10.25 -7.84 4.10
C GLY A 69 -9.36 -7.80 5.35
N ASN A 70 -8.16 -7.25 5.23
CA ASN A 70 -7.24 -7.07 6.35
C ASN A 70 -7.26 -5.65 6.95
N THR A 71 -7.99 -4.68 6.39
CA THR A 71 -8.07 -3.34 6.97
C THR A 71 -9.13 -3.25 8.07
N SER A 72 -8.82 -2.48 9.11
CA SER A 72 -9.77 -2.13 10.17
C SER A 72 -10.79 -1.07 9.73
N TYR A 73 -10.63 -0.54 8.53
CA TYR A 73 -11.53 0.39 7.87
C TYR A 73 -11.93 -0.18 6.50
N PRO A 74 -12.95 -1.05 6.44
CA PRO A 74 -13.46 -1.57 5.18
C PRO A 74 -14.11 -0.42 4.39
N ALA A 75 -13.42 0.08 3.36
CA ALA A 75 -14.00 0.98 2.38
C ALA A 75 -14.23 0.21 1.08
N GLU A 76 -15.49 0.09 0.68
CA GLU A 76 -15.88 -0.52 -0.60
C GLU A 76 -15.41 0.29 -1.81
N ARG A 77 -15.07 1.57 -1.58
CA ARG A 77 -14.73 2.51 -2.63
C ARG A 77 -13.29 2.29 -3.09
N LEU A 78 -13.12 2.16 -4.40
CA LEU A 78 -11.83 2.15 -5.08
C LEU A 78 -11.98 2.97 -6.37
N THR A 79 -11.37 4.15 -6.41
CA THR A 79 -11.64 5.14 -7.48
C THR A 79 -10.41 5.65 -8.21
N SER A 80 -9.20 5.40 -7.71
CA SER A 80 -7.97 5.64 -8.46
C SER A 80 -6.93 4.57 -8.16
N PHE A 81 -5.96 4.39 -9.05
CA PHE A 81 -4.87 3.44 -8.88
C PHE A 81 -3.69 3.78 -9.78
N ARG A 82 -2.49 3.36 -9.37
CA ARG A 82 -1.27 3.51 -10.17
C ARG A 82 -0.36 2.28 -10.02
N PRO A 83 0.49 1.99 -11.01
CA PRO A 83 1.51 0.96 -10.85
C PRO A 83 2.51 1.35 -9.76
N VAL A 84 3.06 0.33 -9.09
CA VAL A 84 4.19 0.48 -8.15
C VAL A 84 5.47 0.19 -8.92
N ALA A 85 6.06 1.22 -9.52
CA ALA A 85 7.13 1.08 -10.50
C ALA A 85 8.42 0.50 -9.91
N CYS A 86 8.72 0.83 -8.65
CA CYS A 86 9.92 0.39 -7.96
C CYS A 86 9.79 -0.95 -7.22
N ALA A 87 8.65 -1.65 -7.33
CA ALA A 87 8.47 -2.95 -6.70
C ALA A 87 9.49 -3.98 -7.23
N ASN A 88 10.44 -4.39 -6.38
CA ASN A 88 11.42 -5.42 -6.71
C ASN A 88 11.69 -6.28 -5.47
N HIS A 89 10.88 -7.31 -5.27
CA HIS A 89 10.91 -8.15 -4.06
C HIS A 89 12.30 -8.72 -3.70
N ARG A 90 13.17 -8.98 -4.69
CA ARG A 90 14.50 -9.56 -4.46
C ARG A 90 15.55 -8.54 -4.01
N ASP A 91 15.28 -7.27 -4.24
CA ASP A 91 16.18 -6.15 -3.94
C ASP A 91 15.42 -5.04 -3.21
N SER A 92 14.71 -5.42 -2.15
CA SER A 92 14.01 -4.48 -1.29
C SER A 92 14.79 -4.24 0.00
N ARG A 93 15.06 -2.97 0.30
CA ARG A 93 15.76 -2.54 1.52
C ARG A 93 15.10 -1.31 2.13
N LEU A 94 14.86 -1.35 3.43
CA LEU A 94 14.19 -0.30 4.18
C LEU A 94 14.93 -0.04 5.50
N THR A 95 15.10 1.20 5.88
CA THR A 95 15.47 1.57 7.26
C THR A 95 14.25 2.19 7.94
N ILE A 96 13.91 1.68 9.13
CA ILE A 96 12.89 2.25 10.02
C ILE A 96 13.57 3.02 11.15
N PHE A 97 12.95 4.11 11.59
CA PHE A 97 13.45 4.95 12.68
C PHE A 97 12.37 5.16 13.73
N GLU A 98 12.76 5.19 15.00
CA GLU A 98 11.87 5.39 16.14
C GLU A 98 11.19 6.76 16.09
N GLN A 99 11.93 7.79 15.69
CA GLN A 99 11.45 9.16 15.65
C GLN A 99 11.38 9.69 14.21
N GLU A 100 10.71 10.82 14.07
CA GLU A 100 10.68 11.59 12.83
C GLU A 100 12.08 12.04 12.40
N ASN A 101 12.21 12.45 11.13
CA ASN A 101 13.45 13.00 10.59
C ASN A 101 14.69 12.11 10.75
N PHE A 102 14.50 10.79 10.75
CA PHE A 102 15.55 9.78 10.82
C PHE A 102 16.33 9.77 12.15
N LEU A 103 15.64 10.11 13.23
CA LEU A 103 16.21 10.17 14.58
C LEU A 103 15.85 8.94 15.42
N GLY A 104 16.58 8.77 16.53
CA GLY A 104 16.34 7.70 17.50
C GLY A 104 16.93 6.36 17.07
N ARG A 105 16.43 5.27 17.67
CA ARG A 105 16.85 3.91 17.29
C ARG A 105 16.45 3.62 15.84
N LYS A 106 17.29 2.87 15.12
CA LYS A 106 17.02 2.41 13.76
C LYS A 106 17.02 0.90 13.63
N GLY A 107 16.30 0.39 12.62
CA GLY A 107 16.31 -1.00 12.20
C GLY A 107 16.43 -1.10 10.67
N ASP A 108 17.30 -1.97 10.17
CA ASP A 108 17.46 -2.21 8.74
C ASP A 108 16.73 -3.52 8.36
N LEU A 109 15.81 -3.44 7.39
CA LEU A 109 14.91 -4.50 6.97
C LEU A 109 15.20 -4.89 5.51
N SER A 110 15.28 -6.20 5.27
CA SER A 110 15.38 -6.80 3.93
C SER A 110 14.38 -7.94 3.71
N ASP A 111 13.59 -8.28 4.74
CA ASP A 111 12.63 -9.37 4.75
C ASP A 111 11.25 -8.91 5.23
N ASP A 112 10.27 -9.82 5.19
CA ASP A 112 8.92 -9.53 5.64
C ASP A 112 8.78 -9.80 7.14
N TYR A 113 8.20 -8.84 7.86
CA TYR A 113 8.06 -8.88 9.30
C TYR A 113 6.58 -8.80 9.69
N PRO A 114 5.92 -9.95 9.96
CA PRO A 114 4.54 -9.96 10.43
C PRO A 114 4.38 -9.41 11.86
N SER A 115 5.49 -9.24 12.60
CA SER A 115 5.54 -8.49 13.86
C SER A 115 6.91 -7.83 14.01
N LEU A 116 6.92 -6.50 14.08
CA LEU A 116 8.14 -5.72 14.37
C LEU A 116 8.62 -5.98 15.80
N GLN A 117 7.71 -6.19 16.75
CA GLN A 117 8.08 -6.51 18.13
C GLN A 117 8.80 -7.86 18.23
N ALA A 118 8.38 -8.86 17.46
CA ALA A 118 9.06 -10.16 17.39
C ALA A 118 10.47 -10.06 16.79
N MET A 119 10.73 -9.06 15.94
CA MET A 119 12.07 -8.71 15.45
C MET A 119 12.92 -8.03 16.53
N GLY A 120 12.29 -7.49 17.58
CA GLY A 120 12.95 -6.76 18.67
C GLY A 120 12.82 -5.24 18.56
N TRP A 121 11.87 -4.73 17.76
CA TRP A 121 11.50 -3.32 17.75
C TRP A 121 10.78 -2.94 19.04
N ASP A 122 11.16 -1.81 19.65
CA ASP A 122 10.56 -1.34 20.88
C ASP A 122 9.27 -0.57 20.58
N GLY A 123 8.17 -0.96 21.24
CA GLY A 123 6.88 -0.30 21.09
C GLY A 123 6.10 -0.68 19.82
N ASN A 124 5.18 0.19 19.41
CA ASN A 124 4.27 -0.01 18.28
C ASN A 124 4.30 1.14 17.27
N GLU A 125 5.26 2.05 17.38
CA GLU A 125 5.38 3.25 16.55
C GLU A 125 6.66 3.21 15.72
N VAL A 126 6.58 3.79 14.52
CA VAL A 126 7.74 4.08 13.67
C VAL A 126 7.61 5.54 13.24
N GLY A 127 8.59 6.37 13.56
CA GLY A 127 8.54 7.81 13.33
C GLY A 127 8.86 8.22 11.89
N SER A 128 9.79 7.52 11.24
CA SER A 128 10.20 7.80 9.86
C SER A 128 10.79 6.58 9.13
N PHE A 129 10.85 6.68 7.80
CA PHE A 129 11.35 5.61 6.92
C PHE A 129 12.32 6.15 5.88
N HIS A 130 13.35 5.36 5.57
CA HIS A 130 14.15 5.55 4.38
C HIS A 130 14.13 4.28 3.52
N VAL A 131 13.51 4.36 2.34
CA VAL A 131 13.39 3.25 1.40
C VAL A 131 14.58 3.29 0.44
N HIS A 132 15.59 2.45 0.70
CA HIS A 132 16.78 2.39 -0.16
C HIS A 132 16.46 1.80 -1.54
N SER A 133 15.60 0.78 -1.55
CA SER A 133 15.21 0.06 -2.76
C SER A 133 13.92 -0.72 -2.56
N GLY A 134 13.25 -1.01 -3.67
CA GLY A 134 11.99 -1.73 -3.66
C GLY A 134 10.79 -0.87 -3.27
N ALA A 135 9.67 -1.54 -3.08
CA ALA A 135 8.47 -0.98 -2.49
C ALA A 135 8.00 -1.84 -1.32
N TRP A 136 7.43 -1.19 -0.32
CA TRP A 136 7.05 -1.78 0.95
C TRP A 136 5.63 -1.37 1.30
N VAL A 137 4.96 -2.19 2.09
CA VAL A 137 3.72 -1.83 2.75
C VAL A 137 3.89 -2.01 4.25
N CYS A 138 3.58 -0.96 5.00
CA CYS A 138 3.50 -0.99 6.45
C CYS A 138 2.04 -1.09 6.88
N SER A 139 1.80 -1.77 8.00
CA SER A 139 0.45 -2.01 8.52
C SER A 139 0.37 -1.70 10.02
N GLN A 140 -0.78 -1.14 10.42
CA GLN A 140 -1.02 -0.68 11.79
C GLN A 140 -0.90 -1.79 12.84
N PHE A 141 -1.29 -3.02 12.51
CA PHE A 141 -1.30 -4.16 13.43
C PHE A 141 -0.40 -5.31 12.95
N PRO A 142 0.01 -6.22 13.86
CA PRO A 142 0.70 -7.45 13.47
C PRO A 142 -0.15 -8.30 12.51
N GLY A 143 0.55 -9.05 11.65
CA GLY A 143 -0.04 -9.91 10.63
C GLY A 143 -0.62 -9.16 9.44
N TYR A 144 -0.07 -7.99 9.10
CA TYR A 144 -0.46 -7.17 7.94
C TYR A 144 -1.90 -6.68 7.99
N ARG A 145 -2.36 -6.26 9.18
CA ARG A 145 -3.73 -5.83 9.43
C ARG A 145 -3.82 -4.34 9.77
N GLY A 146 -5.03 -3.80 9.64
CA GLY A 146 -5.33 -2.39 9.88
C GLY A 146 -5.04 -1.52 8.67
N PHE A 147 -4.89 -0.22 8.90
CA PHE A 147 -4.53 0.70 7.84
C PHE A 147 -3.18 0.32 7.21
N GLN A 148 -3.13 0.42 5.88
CA GLN A 148 -1.95 0.15 5.07
C GLN A 148 -1.42 1.44 4.44
N TYR A 149 -0.10 1.57 4.36
CA TYR A 149 0.57 2.66 3.66
C TYR A 149 1.72 2.11 2.83
N VAL A 150 1.81 2.56 1.58
CA VAL A 150 2.84 2.14 0.63
C VAL A 150 4.02 3.11 0.72
N LEU A 151 5.22 2.54 0.81
CA LEU A 151 6.49 3.26 0.84
C LEU A 151 7.31 2.84 -0.37
N GLU A 152 7.79 3.80 -1.15
CA GLU A 152 8.43 3.56 -2.45
C GLU A 152 9.79 4.27 -2.52
N CYS A 153 10.80 3.62 -3.10
CA CYS A 153 12.14 4.20 -3.20
C CYS A 153 12.25 5.36 -4.21
N ASP A 154 11.33 5.44 -5.17
CA ASP A 154 11.27 6.51 -6.17
C ASP A 154 10.42 7.71 -5.73
N HIS A 155 9.68 7.61 -4.62
CA HIS A 155 8.98 8.73 -4.01
C HIS A 155 9.89 9.47 -3.03
N HIS A 156 10.06 10.78 -3.22
CA HIS A 156 10.95 11.63 -2.38
C HIS A 156 12.39 11.08 -2.24
N SER A 157 12.89 10.31 -3.22
CA SER A 157 14.16 9.57 -3.11
C SER A 157 14.20 8.58 -1.92
N GLY A 158 13.05 8.02 -1.56
CA GLY A 158 12.88 7.07 -0.46
C GLY A 158 12.70 7.70 0.92
N ASP A 159 12.75 9.03 1.05
CA ASP A 159 12.65 9.73 2.32
C ASP A 159 11.19 9.96 2.75
N TYR A 160 10.80 9.40 3.91
CA TYR A 160 9.53 9.67 4.57
C TYR A 160 9.79 10.12 6.00
N LYS A 161 9.88 11.42 6.24
CA LYS A 161 10.36 11.98 7.51
C LYS A 161 9.29 12.09 8.59
N HIS A 162 8.02 12.03 8.21
CA HIS A 162 6.85 12.19 9.07
C HIS A 162 5.68 11.36 8.53
N PHE A 163 4.78 10.89 9.41
CA PHE A 163 3.62 10.08 8.98
C PHE A 163 2.72 10.71 7.91
N ARG A 164 2.70 12.04 7.79
CA ARG A 164 1.90 12.75 6.78
C ARG A 164 2.39 12.49 5.36
N GLU A 165 3.62 12.02 5.22
CA GLU A 165 4.22 11.66 3.94
C GLU A 165 3.87 10.23 3.51
N TRP A 166 3.34 9.38 4.41
CA TRP A 166 2.98 7.99 4.07
C TRP A 166 1.71 7.89 3.23
N GLY A 167 0.87 8.94 3.26
CA GLY A 167 -0.36 9.05 2.50
C GLY A 167 -1.38 9.98 3.17
N SER A 168 -2.38 10.41 2.40
CA SER A 168 -3.35 11.42 2.87
C SER A 168 -4.26 10.93 4.01
N HIS A 169 -4.40 9.62 4.20
CA HIS A 169 -5.19 9.01 5.27
C HIS A 169 -4.33 8.57 6.47
N ALA A 170 -3.02 8.80 6.45
CA ALA A 170 -2.17 8.50 7.59
C ALA A 170 -2.45 9.46 8.75
N GLN A 171 -2.83 8.92 9.91
CA GLN A 171 -3.23 9.70 11.09
C GLN A 171 -2.42 9.38 12.36
N THR A 172 -1.55 8.37 12.30
CA THR A 172 -0.81 7.85 13.45
C THR A 172 0.53 7.28 13.02
N PHE A 173 1.51 7.27 13.94
CA PHE A 173 2.79 6.59 13.77
C PHE A 173 2.72 5.09 13.97
N GLN A 174 1.55 4.55 14.33
CA GLN A 174 1.40 3.16 14.69
C GLN A 174 1.68 2.24 13.48
N VAL A 175 2.75 1.45 13.58
CA VAL A 175 3.18 0.46 12.59
C VAL A 175 3.73 -0.75 13.33
N GLN A 176 3.20 -1.94 13.02
CA GLN A 176 3.54 -3.16 13.75
C GLN A 176 3.86 -4.35 12.85
N SER A 177 3.60 -4.25 11.54
CA SER A 177 4.09 -5.21 10.56
C SER A 177 4.45 -4.50 9.26
N ILE A 178 5.44 -5.04 8.56
CA ILE A 178 5.97 -4.48 7.31
C ILE A 178 6.30 -5.65 6.38
N ARG A 179 5.95 -5.54 5.10
CA ARG A 179 6.35 -6.51 4.08
C ARG A 179 6.75 -5.83 2.78
N ARG A 180 7.55 -6.52 1.99
CA ARG A 180 7.91 -6.15 0.62
C ARG A 180 6.69 -6.35 -0.29
N ILE A 181 6.55 -5.49 -1.28
CA ILE A 181 5.56 -5.65 -2.35
C ILE A 181 6.13 -6.58 -3.42
N GLN A 182 5.31 -7.54 -3.88
CA GLN A 182 5.67 -8.49 -4.91
C GLN A 182 5.18 -8.05 -6.30
N GLN A 183 6.09 -8.01 -7.26
CA GLN A 183 5.80 -7.74 -8.68
C GLN A 183 5.25 -8.97 -9.43
#